data_AF-A0A3B8NL51-F1
#
_entry.id   AF-A0A3B8NL51-F1
#
_cell.length_a   1.000
_cell.length_b   1.000
_cell.length_c   1.000
_cell.angle_alpha   90.00
_cell.angle_beta   90.00
_cell.angle_gamma   90.00
#
_symmetry.space_group_name_H-M   'P 1'
#
loop_
_entity.id
_entity.type
_entity.pdbx_description
1 polymer ?
#
loop_
_entity_poly.entity_id
_entity_poly.type
_entity_poly.pdbx_seq_one_letter_code
_entity_poly.pdbx_strand_id
1 'polypeptide(L)'
;RDRPAFKIIGNQDLLRFSKDLQKGIKVNLPSRFPSQPVKRFKKAIESVREMSPADFPEMPKRVRGKRDPEAEKKFDKLKALRDQVSEGFGIDPTLIASRSTLERVAAAPEDASDILLNWQESLLKEVIDSIK
;
A
#
# COMPACT_ATOMS: atom_id res chain seq x y z
N ARG A 1 12.75 -16.33 14.88
CA ARG A 1 11.68 -16.46 15.91
C ARG A 1 10.39 -16.61 15.14
N ASP A 2 9.67 -17.71 15.35
CA ASP A 2 8.40 -17.97 14.66
C ASP A 2 7.25 -17.29 15.40
N ARG A 3 7.26 -15.95 15.38
CA ARG A 3 6.21 -15.10 15.98
C ARG A 3 5.99 -13.88 15.09
N PRO A 4 4.73 -13.45 14.89
CA PRO A 4 4.43 -12.20 14.21
C PRO A 4 5.12 -11.01 14.87
N ALA A 5 5.58 -10.04 14.08
CA ALA A 5 6.34 -8.88 14.55
C ALA A 5 5.61 -8.09 15.65
N PHE A 6 4.30 -7.89 15.52
CA PHE A 6 3.48 -7.17 16.50
C PHE A 6 3.40 -7.87 17.87
N LYS A 7 3.61 -9.19 17.93
CA LYS A 7 3.70 -9.94 19.20
C LYS A 7 5.06 -9.79 19.87
N ILE A 8 6.08 -9.36 19.13
CA ILE A 8 7.40 -9.04 19.67
C ILE A 8 7.36 -7.65 20.28
N ILE A 9 6.96 -6.65 19.50
CA ILE A 9 6.79 -5.26 19.94
C ILE A 9 5.61 -4.63 19.19
N GLY A 10 4.78 -3.87 19.91
CA GLY A 10 3.62 -3.22 19.30
C GLY A 10 4.04 -2.05 18.41
N ASN A 11 3.29 -1.79 17.34
CA ASN A 11 3.54 -0.65 16.45
C ASN A 11 3.46 0.68 17.20
N GLN A 12 2.57 0.80 18.18
CA GLN A 12 2.47 2.01 19.03
C GLN A 12 3.72 2.23 19.88
N ASP A 13 4.32 1.16 20.42
CA ASP A 13 5.57 1.25 21.16
C ASP A 13 6.72 1.71 20.26
N LEU A 14 6.81 1.16 19.05
CA LEU A 14 7.82 1.58 18.07
C LEU A 14 7.69 3.06 17.68
N LEU A 15 6.46 3.54 17.47
CA LEU A 15 6.20 4.95 17.16
C LEU A 15 6.55 5.86 18.34
N ARG A 16 6.22 5.45 19.57
CA ARG A 16 6.61 6.18 20.79
C ARG A 16 8.13 6.26 20.89
N PHE A 17 8.82 5.13 20.73
CA PHE A 17 10.27 5.04 20.78
C PHE A 17 10.94 5.92 19.72
N SER A 18 10.42 5.94 18.50
CA SER A 18 10.92 6.81 17.44
C SER A 18 10.83 8.30 17.82
N LYS A 19 9.68 8.73 18.36
CA LYS A 19 9.49 10.12 18.83
C LYS A 19 10.40 10.48 19.99
N ASP A 20 10.57 9.56 20.95
CA ASP A 20 11.42 9.77 22.12
C ASP A 20 12.90 9.86 21.71
N LEU A 21 13.35 8.98 20.81
CA LEU A 21 14.71 9.01 20.26
C LEU A 21 14.99 10.30 19.49
N GLN A 22 14.03 10.79 18.70
CA GLN A 22 14.15 12.07 18.00
C GLN A 22 14.31 13.26 18.96
N LYS A 23 13.71 13.19 20.15
CA LYS A 23 13.85 14.20 21.22
C LYS A 23 15.12 14.02 22.07
N GLY A 24 15.96 13.03 21.76
CA GLY A 24 17.16 12.70 22.56
C GLY A 24 16.87 11.93 23.84
N ILE A 25 15.63 11.48 24.06
CA ILE A 25 15.24 10.71 25.24
C ILE A 25 15.77 9.28 25.09
N LYS A 26 16.39 8.75 26.15
CA LYS A 26 16.87 7.36 26.17
C LYS A 26 15.68 6.40 26.21
N VAL A 27 15.61 5.52 25.23
CA VAL A 27 14.58 4.48 25.15
C VAL A 27 15.16 3.13 25.56
N ASN A 28 14.44 2.41 26.41
CA ASN A 28 14.76 1.04 26.80
C ASN A 28 13.60 0.11 26.44
N LEU A 29 13.94 -1.12 26.02
CA LEU A 29 12.94 -2.17 25.84
C LEU A 29 12.37 -2.59 27.21
N PRO A 30 11.09 -2.99 27.27
CA PRO A 30 10.48 -3.55 28.48
C PRO A 30 11.30 -4.71 29.09
N SER A 31 11.24 -4.87 30.42
CA SER A 31 12.00 -5.88 31.17
C SER A 31 11.74 -7.34 30.72
N ARG A 32 10.58 -7.60 30.08
CA ARG A 32 10.22 -8.92 29.52
C ARG A 32 11.11 -9.37 28.35
N PHE A 33 11.92 -8.48 27.78
CA PHE A 33 12.81 -8.83 26.68
C PHE A 33 14.07 -9.55 27.20
N PRO A 34 14.44 -10.70 26.61
CA PRO A 34 15.72 -11.34 26.90
C PRO A 34 16.91 -10.43 26.55
N SER A 35 18.08 -10.73 27.14
CA SER A 35 19.29 -9.91 27.01
C SER A 35 19.75 -9.69 25.56
N GLN A 36 19.64 -10.69 24.69
CA GLN A 36 20.11 -10.61 23.31
C GLN A 36 19.33 -9.59 22.45
N PRO A 37 17.98 -9.60 22.39
CA PRO A 37 17.19 -8.53 21.77
C PRO A 37 17.51 -7.14 22.29
N VAL A 38 17.75 -6.99 23.60
CA VAL A 38 18.11 -5.70 24.20
C VAL A 38 19.45 -5.20 23.67
N LYS A 39 20.46 -6.08 23.59
CA LYS A 39 21.77 -5.74 22.99
C LYS A 39 21.62 -5.32 21.53
N ARG A 40 20.85 -6.06 20.73
CA ARG A 40 20.61 -5.73 19.31
C ARG A 40 19.91 -4.37 19.14
N PHE A 41 18.91 -4.08 19.98
CA PHE A 41 18.20 -2.81 19.95
C PHE A 41 19.12 -1.63 20.29
N LYS A 42 19.96 -1.76 21.33
CA LYS A 42 20.96 -0.74 21.67
C LYS A 42 21.95 -0.51 20.53
N LYS A 43 22.46 -1.59 19.92
CA LYS A 43 23.37 -1.51 18.77
C LYS A 43 22.73 -0.78 17.58
N ALA A 44 21.44 -1.01 17.32
CA ALA A 44 20.72 -0.32 16.24
C ALA A 44 20.55 1.19 16.52
N ILE A 45 20.35 1.58 17.78
CA ILE A 45 20.32 3.00 18.16
C ILE A 45 21.71 3.64 17.99
N GLU A 46 22.77 2.94 18.41
CA GLU A 46 24.16 3.38 18.25
C GLU A 46 24.49 3.64 16.77
N SER A 47 24.16 2.69 15.88
CA SER A 47 24.45 2.84 14.44
C SER A 47 23.75 4.04 13.79
N VAL A 48 22.58 4.43 14.29
CA VAL A 48 21.86 5.62 13.79
C VAL A 48 22.44 6.90 14.39
N ARG A 49 22.99 6.86 15.61
CA ARG A 49 23.67 8.02 16.22
C ARG A 49 25.01 8.33 15.55
N GLU A 50 25.71 7.30 15.07
CA GLU A 50 26.96 7.43 14.33
C GLU A 50 26.74 7.87 12.88
N MET A 51 25.52 7.74 12.36
CA MET A 51 25.15 8.12 11.00
C MET A 51 25.02 9.64 10.87
N SER A 52 25.50 10.18 9.74
CA SER A 52 25.31 11.60 9.43
C SER A 52 23.83 11.91 9.20
N PRO A 53 23.31 13.08 9.63
CA PRO A 53 21.94 13.48 9.34
C PRO A 53 21.59 13.48 7.84
N ALA A 54 22.58 13.63 6.96
CA ALA A 54 22.41 13.58 5.50
C ALA A 54 22.05 12.17 4.98
N ASP A 55 22.41 11.12 5.71
CA ASP A 55 22.16 9.73 5.33
C ASP A 55 20.85 9.19 5.93
N PHE A 56 20.12 10.03 6.68
CA PHE A 56 18.86 9.61 7.27
C PHE A 56 17.82 9.34 6.19
N PRO A 57 17.03 8.25 6.32
CA PRO A 57 15.95 7.99 5.39
C PRO A 57 14.91 9.10 5.48
N GLU A 58 14.53 9.65 4.33
CA GLU A 58 13.44 10.63 4.28
C GLU A 58 12.10 9.95 4.56
N MET A 59 11.26 10.60 5.37
CA MET A 59 9.90 10.13 5.58
C MET A 59 9.13 10.28 4.25
N PRO A 60 8.56 9.19 3.69
CA PRO A 60 7.85 9.27 2.43
C PRO A 60 6.69 10.25 2.59
N LYS A 61 6.75 11.37 1.87
CA LYS A 61 5.65 12.34 1.86
C LYS A 61 4.45 11.64 1.27
N ARG A 62 3.38 11.51 2.07
CA ARG A 62 2.10 11.02 1.57
C ARG A 62 1.53 12.08 0.64
N VAL A 63 1.95 12.03 -0.63
CA VAL A 63 1.34 12.83 -1.69
C VAL A 63 -0.09 12.33 -1.78
N ARG A 64 -1.06 13.11 -1.31
CA ARG A 64 -2.44 12.92 -1.75
C ARG A 64 -2.41 13.21 -3.24
N GLY A 65 -2.42 12.15 -4.06
CA GLY A 65 -2.56 12.31 -5.50
C GLY A 65 -3.72 13.26 -5.76
N LYS A 66 -3.47 14.31 -6.54
CA LYS A 66 -4.53 15.19 -7.01
C LYS A 66 -5.52 14.27 -7.73
N ARG A 67 -6.80 14.32 -7.36
CA ARG A 67 -7.83 13.56 -8.07
C ARG A 67 -7.75 13.96 -9.52
N ASP A 68 -7.43 13.00 -10.38
CA ASP A 68 -7.43 13.20 -11.82
C ASP A 68 -8.88 13.04 -12.30
N PRO A 69 -9.55 14.14 -12.69
CA PRO A 69 -10.95 14.08 -13.11
C PRO A 69 -11.13 13.21 -14.36
N GLU A 70 -10.12 13.09 -15.22
CA GLU A 70 -10.18 12.23 -16.40
C GLU A 70 -10.11 10.75 -15.99
N ALA A 71 -9.22 10.39 -15.06
CA ALA A 71 -9.16 9.03 -14.52
C ALA A 71 -10.46 8.63 -13.79
N GLU A 72 -11.09 9.56 -13.06
CA GLU A 72 -12.40 9.31 -12.43
C GLU A 72 -13.50 9.06 -13.47
N LYS A 73 -13.57 9.85 -14.55
CA LYS A 73 -14.52 9.61 -15.65
C LYS A 73 -14.29 8.25 -16.34
N LYS A 74 -13.03 7.89 -16.59
CA LYS A 74 -12.67 6.59 -17.19
C LYS A 74 -13.10 5.45 -16.26
N PHE A 75 -12.85 5.58 -14.96
CA PHE A 75 -13.28 4.63 -13.95
C PHE A 75 -14.81 4.47 -13.93
N ASP A 76 -15.56 5.57 -13.95
CA ASP A 76 -17.02 5.52 -13.91
C ASP A 76 -17.62 4.83 -15.14
N LYS A 77 -17.04 5.04 -16.33
CA LYS A 77 -17.43 4.31 -17.55
C LYS A 77 -17.17 2.81 -17.42
N LEU A 78 -15.98 2.43 -16.95
CA LEU A 78 -15.62 1.02 -16.76
C LEU A 78 -16.51 0.34 -15.72
N LYS A 79 -16.82 1.04 -14.63
CA LYS A 79 -17.71 0.55 -13.58
C LYS A 79 -19.12 0.33 -14.12
N ALA A 80 -19.67 1.28 -14.88
CA ALA A 80 -21.00 1.16 -15.47
C ALA A 80 -21.10 -0.06 -16.40
N LEU A 81 -20.11 -0.27 -17.28
CA LEU A 81 -20.09 -1.44 -18.16
C LEU A 81 -19.97 -2.74 -17.37
N ARG A 82 -19.06 -2.80 -16.38
CA ARG A 82 -18.89 -3.97 -15.52
C ARG A 82 -20.20 -4.34 -14.82
N ASP A 83 -20.89 -3.35 -14.26
CA ASP A 83 -22.13 -3.58 -13.50
C ASP A 83 -23.23 -4.09 -14.44
N GLN A 84 -23.39 -3.50 -15.63
CA GLN A 84 -24.33 -3.97 -16.66
C GLN A 84 -24.02 -5.41 -17.11
N VAL A 85 -22.76 -5.72 -17.38
CA VAL A 85 -22.32 -7.07 -17.77
C VAL A 85 -22.59 -8.06 -16.62
N SER A 86 -22.29 -7.67 -15.38
CA SER A 86 -22.51 -8.51 -14.21
C SER A 86 -23.99 -8.88 -14.01
N GLU A 87 -24.90 -7.93 -14.22
CA GLU A 87 -26.35 -8.16 -14.19
C GLU A 87 -26.78 -9.12 -15.29
N GLY A 88 -26.24 -8.96 -16.51
CA GLY A 88 -26.54 -9.84 -17.65
C GLY A 88 -26.11 -11.30 -17.43
N PHE A 89 -24.98 -11.52 -16.76
CA PHE A 89 -24.47 -12.86 -16.45
C PHE A 89 -24.93 -13.41 -15.10
N GLY A 90 -25.56 -12.58 -14.24
CA GLY A 90 -25.97 -12.95 -12.89
C GLY A 90 -24.79 -13.28 -11.97
N ILE A 91 -23.63 -12.64 -12.18
CA ILE A 91 -22.42 -12.86 -11.37
C ILE A 91 -22.08 -11.63 -10.54
N ASP A 92 -21.31 -11.81 -9.47
CA ASP A 92 -20.83 -10.69 -8.68
C ASP A 92 -19.87 -9.82 -9.52
N PRO A 93 -20.08 -8.49 -9.60
CA PRO A 93 -19.25 -7.60 -10.42
C PRO A 93 -17.77 -7.61 -10.01
N THR A 94 -17.46 -7.88 -8.74
CA THR A 94 -16.07 -7.96 -8.25
C THR A 94 -15.31 -9.15 -8.84
N LEU A 95 -16.01 -10.18 -9.33
CA LEU A 95 -15.40 -11.31 -10.07
C LEU A 95 -14.96 -10.91 -11.48
N ILE A 96 -15.63 -9.95 -12.11
CA ILE A 96 -15.21 -9.38 -13.38
C ILE A 96 -13.99 -8.47 -13.14
N ALA A 97 -14.11 -7.49 -12.24
CA ALA A 97 -13.00 -6.64 -11.85
C ALA A 97 -13.24 -5.97 -10.49
N SER A 98 -12.24 -6.03 -9.61
CA SER A 98 -12.23 -5.29 -8.35
C SER A 98 -12.14 -3.78 -8.59
N ARG A 99 -12.54 -2.96 -7.60
CA ARG A 99 -12.38 -1.50 -7.68
C ARG A 99 -10.93 -1.09 -7.96
N SER A 100 -9.97 -1.69 -7.26
CA SER A 100 -8.54 -1.42 -7.47
C SER A 100 -8.06 -1.82 -8.86
N THR A 101 -8.61 -2.89 -9.43
CA THR A 101 -8.30 -3.32 -10.79
C THR A 101 -8.79 -2.28 -11.80
N LEU A 102 -10.05 -1.84 -11.66
CA LEU A 102 -10.62 -0.79 -12.52
C LEU A 102 -9.88 0.54 -12.38
N GLU A 103 -9.47 0.94 -11.18
CA GLU A 103 -8.68 2.16 -10.96
C GLU A 103 -7.31 2.07 -11.66
N ARG A 104 -6.66 0.89 -11.66
CA ARG A 104 -5.41 0.68 -12.41
C ARG A 104 -5.63 0.74 -13.91
N VAL A 105 -6.67 0.10 -14.43
CA VAL A 105 -7.01 0.15 -15.87
C VAL A 105 -7.42 1.55 -16.30
N ALA A 106 -8.11 2.32 -15.45
CA ALA A 106 -8.46 3.70 -15.73
C ALA A 106 -7.23 4.63 -15.76
N ALA A 107 -6.22 4.34 -14.92
CA ALA A 107 -4.97 5.10 -14.86
C ALA A 107 -4.02 4.79 -16.01
N ALA A 108 -3.96 3.53 -16.46
CA ALA A 108 -3.12 3.05 -17.56
C ALA A 108 -3.92 2.05 -18.43
N PRO A 109 -4.78 2.51 -19.35
CA PRO A 109 -5.57 1.64 -20.23
C PRO A 109 -4.73 0.76 -21.16
N GLU A 110 -3.51 1.18 -21.45
CA GLU A 110 -2.50 0.42 -22.21
C GLU A 110 -2.10 -0.89 -21.52
N ASP A 111 -2.08 -0.92 -20.19
CA ASP A 111 -1.71 -2.10 -19.38
C ASP A 111 -2.90 -3.03 -19.11
N ALA A 112 -4.06 -2.78 -19.72
CA ALA A 112 -5.29 -3.53 -19.43
C ALA A 112 -5.12 -5.04 -19.62
N SER A 113 -4.42 -5.46 -20.68
CA SER A 113 -4.17 -6.88 -20.97
C SER A 113 -3.22 -7.56 -19.98
N ASP A 114 -2.37 -6.80 -19.28
CA ASP A 114 -1.49 -7.32 -18.22
C ASP A 114 -2.20 -7.38 -16.86
N ILE A 115 -3.25 -6.58 -16.69
CA ILE A 115 -4.00 -6.45 -15.44
C ILE A 115 -5.20 -7.41 -15.40
N LEU A 116 -5.85 -7.65 -16.53
CA LEU A 116 -7.07 -8.43 -16.66
C LEU A 116 -6.80 -9.80 -17.30
N LEU A 117 -7.62 -10.79 -16.94
CA LEU A 117 -7.65 -12.05 -17.69
C LEU A 117 -8.30 -11.81 -19.07
N ASN A 118 -7.91 -12.59 -20.07
CA ASN A 118 -8.42 -12.47 -21.45
C ASN A 118 -9.95 -12.39 -21.53
N TRP A 119 -10.67 -13.16 -20.70
CA TRP A 119 -12.13 -13.15 -20.67
C TRP A 119 -12.69 -11.87 -20.01
N GLN A 120 -12.04 -11.33 -18.98
CA GLN A 120 -12.43 -10.07 -18.33
C GLN A 120 -12.20 -8.88 -19.26
N GLU A 121 -11.05 -8.88 -19.96
CA GLU A 121 -10.74 -7.87 -20.96
C GLU A 121 -11.76 -7.91 -22.11
N SER A 122 -12.12 -9.11 -22.59
CA SER A 122 -13.13 -9.26 -23.65
C SER A 122 -14.49 -8.66 -23.28
N LEU A 123 -14.89 -8.76 -22.01
CA LEU A 123 -16.14 -8.19 -21.51
C LEU A 123 -16.10 -6.66 -21.36
N LEU A 124 -14.93 -6.08 -21.14
CA LEU A 124 -14.75 -4.64 -20.91
C LEU A 124 -14.15 -3.91 -22.12
N LYS A 125 -13.90 -4.63 -23.21
CA LYS A 125 -13.14 -4.17 -24.37
C LYS A 125 -13.71 -2.90 -25.00
N GLU A 126 -15.03 -2.79 -25.08
CA GLU A 126 -15.73 -1.63 -25.65
C GLU A 126 -15.33 -0.33 -24.96
N VAL A 127 -15.31 -0.33 -23.62
CA VAL A 127 -14.90 0.85 -22.86
C VAL A 127 -13.39 1.00 -22.84
N ILE A 128 -12.61 -0.08 -22.74
CA ILE A 128 -11.14 -0.03 -22.76
C ILE A 128 -10.63 0.63 -24.04
N ASP A 129 -11.16 0.25 -25.20
CA ASP A 129 -10.75 0.83 -26.48
C ASP A 129 -11.27 2.26 -26.67
N SER A 130 -12.33 2.67 -25.96
CA SER A 130 -12.82 4.05 -25.94
C SER A 130 -12.04 4.99 -25.01
N ILE A 131 -11.30 4.47 -24.03
CA ILE A 131 -10.55 5.27 -23.04
C ILE A 131 -9.03 5.26 -23.24
N LYS A 132 -8.54 4.38 -24.12
CA LYS A 132 -7.21 4.47 -24.74
C LYS A 132 -7.12 5.76 -25.57
#